data_AF-A0A0Q0ZEU8-F1
#
_entry.id   AF-A0A0Q0ZEU8-F1
#
_cell.length_a   1.000
_cell.length_b   1.000
_cell.length_c   1.000
_cell.angle_alpha   90.00
_cell.angle_beta   90.00
_cell.angle_gamma   90.00
#
_symmetry.space_group_name_H-M   'P 1'
#
loop_
_entity.id
_entity.type
_entity.pdbx_description
1 polymer ?
#
loop_
_entity_poly.entity_id
_entity_poly.type
_entity_poly.pdbx_seq_one_letter_code
_entity_poly.pdbx_strand_id
1 'polypeptide(L)'
;MSKHKEEWFNLLVKQDMPKWQIFNNSDNISIKVPNDQDLKLIANNFPDTIILLHPYIVSPNEELVFIVGNDSNSFEFTLHASGNIHDNPRWIS
;
A
#
# COMPACT_ATOMS: atom_id res chain seq x y z
N MET A 1 7.10 -7.04 -14.39
CA MET A 1 6.45 -6.08 -13.47
C MET A 1 5.69 -5.08 -14.33
N SER A 2 4.49 -4.69 -13.93
CA SER A 2 3.72 -3.72 -14.71
C SER A 2 4.09 -2.28 -14.38
N LYS A 3 3.84 -1.39 -15.34
CA LYS A 3 4.07 0.05 -15.18
C LYS A 3 3.26 0.63 -14.03
N HIS A 4 2.04 0.13 -13.81
CA HIS A 4 1.16 0.57 -12.71
C HIS A 4 1.79 0.35 -11.34
N LYS A 5 2.28 -0.87 -11.10
CA LYS A 5 2.95 -1.21 -9.84
C LYS A 5 4.23 -0.39 -9.63
N GLU A 6 4.99 -0.15 -10.71
CA GLU A 6 6.21 0.65 -10.65
C GLU A 6 5.94 2.11 -10.26
N GLU A 7 4.90 2.72 -10.83
CA GLU A 7 4.47 4.08 -10.48
C GLU A 7 4.05 4.18 -9.01
N TRP A 8 3.27 3.21 -8.51
CA TRP A 8 2.90 3.13 -7.10
C TRP A 8 4.10 3.00 -6.18
N PHE A 9 5.02 2.08 -6.48
CA PHE A 9 6.22 1.89 -5.69
C PHE A 9 7.05 3.18 -5.63
N ASN A 10 7.28 3.81 -6.78
CA ASN A 10 8.04 5.06 -6.87
C ASN A 10 7.35 6.22 -6.14
N LEU A 11 6.02 6.29 -6.17
CA LEU A 11 5.25 7.30 -5.45
C LEU A 11 5.35 7.12 -3.93
N LEU A 12 5.25 5.88 -3.45
CA LEU A 12 5.33 5.55 -2.03
C LEU A 12 6.73 5.81 -1.46
N VAL A 13 7.80 5.44 -2.20
CA VAL A 13 9.19 5.69 -1.79
C VAL A 13 9.51 7.19 -1.70
N LYS A 14 8.82 8.03 -2.48
CA LYS A 14 8.96 9.48 -2.41
C LYS A 14 8.22 10.12 -1.23
N GLN A 15 7.31 9.40 -0.58
CA GLN A 15 6.69 9.90 0.64
C GLN A 15 7.74 9.92 1.74
N ASP A 16 7.90 11.06 2.42
CA ASP A 16 8.83 11.20 3.54
C ASP A 16 8.29 10.48 4.78
N MET A 17 8.35 9.15 4.75
CA MET A 17 7.89 8.26 5.83
C MET A 17 9.10 7.71 6.58
N PRO A 18 9.55 8.36 7.66
CA PRO A 18 10.77 7.97 8.34
C PRO A 18 10.67 6.55 8.91
N LYS A 19 11.71 5.75 8.64
CA LYS A 19 11.88 4.34 9.07
C LYS A 19 10.95 3.32 8.39
N TRP A 20 10.05 3.74 7.51
CA TRP A 20 9.25 2.81 6.72
C TRP A 20 10.13 2.18 5.63
N GLN A 21 9.94 0.88 5.39
CA GLN A 21 10.65 0.18 4.32
C GLN A 21 9.64 -0.33 3.31
N ILE A 22 9.83 0.02 2.04
CA ILE A 22 8.92 -0.37 0.96
C ILE A 22 9.66 -1.34 0.05
N PHE A 23 9.04 -2.48 -0.22
CA PHE A 23 9.58 -3.55 -1.04
C PHE A 23 8.69 -3.79 -2.23
N ASN A 24 9.31 -3.88 -3.40
CA ASN A 24 8.64 -4.21 -4.64
C ASN A 24 8.82 -5.70 -4.93
N ASN A 25 7.88 -6.52 -4.48
CA ASN A 25 7.96 -7.97 -4.62
C ASN A 25 7.50 -8.41 -6.02
N SER A 26 7.37 -9.72 -6.29
CA SER A 26 6.79 -10.20 -7.56
C SER A 26 5.34 -9.71 -7.72
N ASP A 27 4.49 -9.97 -6.72
CA ASP A 27 3.04 -9.90 -6.87
C ASP A 27 2.38 -8.78 -6.06
N ASN A 28 3.10 -8.19 -5.11
CA ASN A 28 2.58 -7.14 -4.22
C ASN A 28 3.62 -6.04 -3.97
N ILE A 29 3.19 -4.95 -3.35
CA ILE A 29 4.07 -3.99 -2.67
C ILE A 29 3.98 -4.27 -1.17
N SER A 30 5.10 -4.60 -0.53
CA SER A 30 5.15 -4.73 0.93
C SER A 30 5.64 -3.43 1.56
N ILE A 31 4.99 -3.02 2.64
CA ILE A 31 5.34 -1.84 3.42
C ILE A 31 5.56 -2.30 4.86
N LYS A 32 6.82 -2.32 5.28
CA LYS A 32 7.21 -2.59 6.66
C LYS A 32 7.21 -1.29 7.45
N VAL A 33 6.31 -1.20 8.43
CA VAL A 33 6.18 -0.05 9.33
C VAL A 33 6.92 -0.31 10.64
N PRO A 34 7.40 0.73 11.33
CA PRO A 34 8.03 0.59 12.65
C PRO A 34 7.11 -0.02 13.70
N ASN A 35 7.68 -0.84 14.60
CA ASN A 35 6.92 -1.51 15.68
C ASN A 35 6.33 -0.53 16.72
N ASP A 36 6.82 0.71 16.79
CA ASP A 36 6.32 1.77 17.68
C ASP A 36 5.11 2.54 17.11
N GLN A 37 4.66 2.23 15.89
CA GLN A 37 3.48 2.84 15.29
C GLN A 37 2.22 1.98 15.46
N ASP A 38 1.06 2.66 15.58
CA ASP A 38 -0.23 2.00 15.69
C ASP A 38 -0.70 1.47 14.33
N LEU A 39 -0.51 0.16 14.13
CA LEU A 39 -0.90 -0.52 12.90
C LEU A 39 -2.42 -0.50 12.65
N LYS A 40 -3.26 -0.42 13.69
CA LYS A 40 -4.72 -0.31 13.50
C LYS A 40 -5.09 1.07 12.98
N LEU A 41 -4.45 2.13 13.49
CA LEU A 41 -4.64 3.47 12.97
C LEU A 41 -4.18 3.58 11.52
N ILE A 42 -3.03 2.97 11.19
CA ILE A 42 -2.53 2.90 9.81
C ILE A 42 -3.54 2.17 8.91
N ALA A 43 -4.03 1.00 9.31
CA ALA A 43 -5.03 0.25 8.55
C ALA A 43 -6.29 1.08 8.29
N ASN A 44 -6.84 1.76 9.31
CA ASN A 44 -8.04 2.56 9.16
C ASN A 44 -7.89 3.73 8.18
N ASN A 45 -6.68 4.31 8.09
CA ASN A 45 -6.41 5.46 7.22
C ASN A 45 -5.83 5.06 5.85
N PHE A 46 -5.48 3.79 5.65
CA PHE A 46 -4.79 3.34 4.43
C PHE A 46 -5.64 3.53 3.17
N PRO A 47 -6.95 3.17 3.14
CA PRO A 47 -7.79 3.40 1.95
C PRO A 47 -7.82 4.88 1.54
N ASP A 48 -8.00 5.80 2.50
CA ASP A 48 -8.00 7.24 2.25
C ASP A 48 -6.64 7.73 1.72
N THR A 49 -5.54 7.17 2.24
CA THR A 49 -4.20 7.47 1.75
C THR A 49 -4.03 7.02 0.29
N ILE A 50 -4.50 5.83 -0.07
CA ILE A 50 -4.47 5.35 -1.45
C ILE A 50 -5.35 6.22 -2.35
N ILE A 51 -6.54 6.62 -1.90
CA ILE A 51 -7.43 7.54 -2.65
C ILE A 51 -6.73 8.87 -2.93
N LEU A 52 -6.06 9.45 -1.93
CA LEU A 52 -5.35 10.73 -2.08
C LEU A 52 -4.15 10.65 -3.03
N LEU A 53 -3.49 9.49 -3.10
CA LEU A 53 -2.32 9.25 -3.93
C LEU A 53 -2.67 8.78 -5.35
N HIS A 54 -3.84 8.17 -5.54
CA HIS A 54 -4.27 7.60 -6.83
C HIS A 54 -4.18 8.59 -8.02
N PRO A 55 -4.55 9.88 -7.90
CA PRO A 55 -4.45 10.85 -9.01
C PRO A 55 -3.03 11.09 -9.55
N TYR A 56 -1.99 10.70 -8.82
CA TYR A 56 -0.59 10.82 -9.27
C TYR A 56 -0.12 9.64 -10.14
N ILE A 57 -0.96 8.61 -10.29
CA ILE A 57 -0.69 7.44 -11.14
C ILE A 57 -1.27 7.70 -12.52
N VAL A 58 -0.44 7.55 -13.55
CA VAL A 58 -0.81 7.89 -14.94
C VAL A 58 -1.00 6.65 -15.80
N SER A 59 -0.46 5.51 -15.40
CA SER A 59 -0.72 4.25 -16.08
C SER A 59 -2.20 3.86 -15.93
N PRO A 60 -2.72 2.99 -16.82
CA PRO A 60 -3.99 2.31 -16.58
C PRO A 60 -3.99 1.60 -15.21
N ASN A 61 -5.16 1.59 -14.57
CA ASN A 61 -5.36 0.84 -13.33
C ASN A 61 -5.19 -0.66 -13.59
N GLU A 62 -4.51 -1.32 -12.67
CA GLU A 62 -4.37 -2.77 -12.62
C GLU A 62 -4.62 -3.24 -11.19
N GLU A 63 -4.95 -4.52 -11.02
CA GLU A 63 -5.06 -5.08 -9.69
C GLU A 63 -3.69 -5.04 -8.99
N LEU A 64 -3.66 -4.49 -7.78
CA LEU A 64 -2.45 -4.35 -7.00
C LEU A 64 -2.72 -4.62 -5.52
N VAL A 65 -1.96 -5.56 -4.96
CA VAL A 65 -2.02 -5.91 -3.55
C VAL A 65 -0.93 -5.14 -2.79
N PHE A 66 -1.32 -4.51 -1.70
CA PHE A 66 -0.44 -3.93 -0.69
C PHE A 66 -0.45 -4.82 0.55
N ILE A 67 0.73 -5.18 1.05
CA ILE A 67 0.90 -5.86 2.34
C ILE A 67 1.57 -4.89 3.29
N VAL A 68 0.87 -4.43 4.31
CA VAL A 68 1.35 -3.40 5.24
C VAL A 68 1.39 -4.00 6.64
N GLY A 69 2.54 -3.92 7.30
CA GLY A 69 2.68 -4.56 8.60
C GLY A 69 4.00 -4.29 9.28
N ASN A 70 4.16 -4.88 10.45
CA ASN A 70 5.38 -4.84 11.23
C ASN A 70 5.76 -6.28 11.65
N ASP A 71 6.68 -6.45 12.60
CA ASP A 71 7.14 -7.80 12.98
C ASP A 71 6.06 -8.63 13.71
N SER A 72 4.97 -8.00 14.15
CA SER A 72 3.92 -8.62 14.96
C SER A 72 2.66 -8.96 14.18
N ASN A 73 2.28 -8.14 13.19
CA ASN A 73 1.05 -8.34 12.42
C ASN A 73 1.10 -7.59 11.09
N SER A 74 0.22 -7.97 10.16
CA SER A 74 0.05 -7.31 8.88
C SER A 74 -1.40 -7.27 8.41
N PHE A 75 -1.68 -6.37 7.47
CA PHE A 75 -2.92 -6.34 6.73
C PHE A 75 -2.64 -6.27 5.23
N GLU A 76 -3.61 -6.76 4.48
CA GLU A 76 -3.66 -6.75 3.04
C GLU A 76 -4.69 -5.71 2.58
N PHE A 77 -4.35 -4.95 1.55
CA PHE A 77 -5.28 -4.05 0.87
C PHE A 77 -5.16 -4.25 -0.64
N THR A 78 -6.28 -4.49 -1.32
CA THR A 78 -6.31 -4.69 -2.76
C THR A 78 -6.89 -3.46 -3.45
N LEU A 79 -6.08 -2.83 -4.30
CA LEU A 79 -6.55 -1.86 -5.28
C LEU A 79 -7.06 -2.61 -6.50
N HIS A 80 -8.33 -2.46 -6.82
CA HIS A 80 -8.94 -3.14 -7.98
C HIS A 80 -8.65 -2.40 -9.28
N ALA A 81 -8.55 -3.14 -10.39
CA ALA A 81 -8.39 -2.56 -11.73
C ALA A 81 -9.55 -1.62 -12.13
N SER A 82 -10.73 -1.77 -11.52
CA SER A 82 -11.85 -0.83 -11.67
C SER A 82 -11.58 0.55 -11.07
N GLY A 83 -10.52 0.71 -10.27
CA GLY A 83 -10.28 1.89 -9.45
C GLY A 83 -11.13 1.93 -8.17
N ASN A 84 -11.79 0.83 -7.79
CA ASN A 84 -12.51 0.76 -6.53
C ASN A 84 -11.53 0.67 -5.36
N ILE A 85 -11.62 1.60 -4.41
CA ILE A 85 -10.72 1.75 -3.24
C ILE A 85 -11.52 1.65 -1.92
N HIS A 86 -12.79 1.22 -1.97
CA HIS A 86 -13.68 1.18 -0.80
C HIS A 86 -13.58 -0.09 0.05
N ASP A 87 -12.62 -0.96 -0.26
CA ASP A 87 -12.45 -2.20 0.48
C ASP A 87 -11.74 -1.93 1.81
N ASN A 88 -12.26 -2.53 2.89
CA ASN A 88 -11.58 -2.47 4.16
C ASN A 88 -10.33 -3.37 4.12
N PRO A 89 -9.20 -2.93 4.69
CA PRO A 89 -8.03 -3.79 4.81
C PRO A 89 -8.32 -5.10 5.55
N ARG A 90 -7.76 -6.19 5.06
CA ARG A 90 -7.93 -7.54 5.60
C ARG A 90 -6.71 -7.91 6.43
N TRP A 91 -6.88 -8.14 7.73
CA TRP A 91 -5.79 -8.61 8.59
C TRP A 91 -5.30 -10.00 8.16
N ILE A 92 -3.99 -10.14 8.01
CA ILE A 92 -3.29 -11.35 7.62
C ILE A 92 -2.15 -11.59 8.61
N SER A 93 -2.31 -12.58 9.49
CA SER A 93 -1.34 -12.99 10.50
C SER A 93 -0.44 -14.10 9.98
#